data_AF-A0A7W1DAL0-F1
#
_entry.id   AF-A0A7W1DAL0-F1
#
_cell.length_a   1.000
_cell.length_b   1.000
_cell.length_c   1.000
_cell.angle_alpha   90.00
_cell.angle_beta   90.00
_cell.angle_gamma   90.00
#
_symmetry.space_group_name_H-M   'P 1'
#
loop_
_entity.id
_entity.type
_entity.pdbx_description
1 polymer ?
#
loop_
_entity_poly.entity_id
_entity_poly.type
_entity_poly.pdbx_seq_one_letter_code
_entity_poly.pdbx_strand_id
1 'polypeptide(L)'
;MIERFLDELRRAVTGSEATHPPELNKKLNSRSYSEESLLAVIPTVKKIVWRKLYSVQHTDAPDVVQKVILQLLTWRENQPGKSEQMTENEWQAFASKTTYHAVNRHLSNNKYLIEPLEAVAEISGENHIFGNTETEVASLLRVFWQEICELSLRQRRALLLNSELLIVILKQNGVGNQKLCEILELNEGDFSEIFVRLPLPDAQIALLTAIRGNKENQSIASLTKSIKKARYEARARLKKLISE
;
A
#
# COMPACT_ATOMS: atom_id res chain seq x y z
N MET A 1 2.24 10.98 -2.30
CA MET A 1 2.84 12.17 -2.96
C MET A 1 2.69 12.09 -4.48
N ILE A 2 3.02 10.95 -5.10
CA ILE A 2 2.89 10.72 -6.55
C ILE A 2 1.43 10.80 -7.05
N GLU A 3 0.46 10.24 -6.32
CA GLU A 3 -0.95 10.26 -6.75
C GLU A 3 -1.57 11.66 -6.70
N ARG A 4 -1.10 12.52 -5.77
CA ARG A 4 -1.45 13.95 -5.75
C ARG A 4 -0.93 14.68 -6.99
N PHE A 5 0.27 14.35 -7.43
CA PHE A 5 0.89 14.88 -8.64
C PHE A 5 0.18 14.37 -9.91
N LEU A 6 -0.25 13.10 -9.95
CA LEU A 6 -1.05 12.56 -11.05
C LEU A 6 -2.46 13.17 -11.13
N ASP A 7 -3.09 13.43 -9.98
CA ASP A 7 -4.38 14.13 -9.92
C ASP A 7 -4.26 15.62 -10.31
N GLU A 8 -3.18 16.29 -9.94
CA GLU A 8 -2.88 17.66 -10.39
C GLU A 8 -2.66 17.72 -11.90
N LEU A 9 -1.95 16.74 -12.48
CA LEU A 9 -1.79 16.63 -13.93
C LEU A 9 -3.12 16.37 -14.64
N ARG A 10 -3.98 15.48 -14.13
CA ARG A 10 -5.31 15.22 -14.71
C ARG A 10 -6.22 16.45 -14.67
N ARG A 11 -6.17 17.24 -13.59
CA ARG A 11 -6.96 18.48 -13.49
C ARG A 11 -6.50 19.56 -14.46
N ALA A 12 -5.20 19.62 -14.77
CA ALA A 12 -4.68 20.56 -15.77
C ALA A 12 -5.18 20.25 -17.19
N VAL A 13 -5.48 18.98 -17.50
CA VAL A 13 -5.98 18.52 -18.81
C VAL A 13 -7.45 18.91 -19.03
N THR A 14 -8.29 18.84 -18.01
CA THR A 14 -9.75 19.07 -18.14
C THR A 14 -10.19 20.53 -18.08
N GLY A 15 -9.26 21.46 -17.81
CA GLY A 15 -9.60 22.84 -17.41
C GLY A 15 -9.54 23.93 -18.49
N SER A 16 -9.32 23.62 -19.77
CA SER A 16 -9.04 24.65 -20.79
C SER A 16 -10.04 24.67 -21.95
N GLU A 17 -11.30 25.04 -21.68
CA GLU A 17 -12.23 25.53 -22.71
C GLU A 17 -12.14 27.07 -22.79
N ALA A 18 -11.30 27.58 -23.68
CA ALA A 18 -11.39 28.97 -24.15
C ALA A 18 -10.94 29.07 -25.61
N THR A 19 -11.83 29.63 -26.41
CA THR A 19 -11.82 29.81 -27.87
C THR A 19 -10.57 30.56 -28.36
N HIS A 20 -9.66 29.89 -29.07
CA HIS A 20 -8.43 30.50 -29.60
C HIS A 20 -7.96 29.90 -30.96
N PRO A 21 -7.15 30.66 -31.74
CA PRO A 21 -7.02 30.54 -33.22
C PRO A 21 -6.32 29.25 -33.72
N PRO A 22 -6.45 28.91 -35.03
CA PRO A 22 -6.12 27.59 -35.58
C PRO A 22 -4.65 27.14 -35.44
N GLU A 23 -3.68 28.06 -35.32
CA GLU A 23 -2.27 27.70 -35.10
C GLU A 23 -1.96 27.27 -33.65
N LEU A 24 -2.68 27.82 -32.66
CA LEU A 24 -2.59 27.40 -31.25
C LEU A 24 -3.21 26.01 -31.06
N ASN A 25 -4.25 25.69 -31.82
CA ASN A 25 -4.95 24.40 -31.75
C ASN A 25 -4.04 23.22 -32.14
N LYS A 26 -3.13 23.41 -33.10
CA LYS A 26 -2.15 22.38 -33.50
C LYS A 26 -1.10 22.09 -32.41
N LYS A 27 -0.72 23.13 -31.64
CA LYS A 27 0.23 23.05 -30.53
C LYS A 27 -0.40 22.52 -29.24
N LEU A 28 -1.69 22.76 -29.04
CA LEU A 28 -2.49 22.19 -27.94
C LEU A 28 -2.80 20.71 -28.18
N ASN A 29 -3.15 20.32 -29.42
CA ASN A 29 -3.43 18.92 -29.76
C ASN A 29 -2.19 18.02 -29.66
N SER A 30 -1.02 18.49 -30.09
CA SER A 30 0.26 17.77 -29.94
C SER A 30 0.66 17.61 -28.47
N ARG A 31 0.44 18.64 -27.65
CA ARG A 31 0.71 18.59 -26.21
C ARG A 31 -0.20 17.61 -25.47
N SER A 32 -1.50 17.61 -25.80
CA SER A 32 -2.50 16.72 -25.19
C SER A 32 -2.24 15.24 -25.53
N TYR A 33 -2.00 14.94 -26.81
CA TYR A 33 -1.67 13.57 -27.27
C TYR A 33 -0.39 13.02 -26.64
N SER A 34 0.60 13.91 -26.45
CA SER A 34 1.88 13.56 -25.85
C SER A 34 1.82 13.40 -24.32
N GLU A 35 0.87 14.04 -23.64
CA GLU A 35 0.60 13.80 -22.20
C GLU A 35 -0.14 12.48 -21.96
N GLU A 36 -1.12 12.15 -22.80
CA GLU A 36 -1.81 10.85 -22.76
C GLU A 36 -0.84 9.68 -22.95
N SER A 37 0.09 9.83 -23.90
CA SER A 37 1.14 8.83 -24.16
C SER A 37 2.02 8.58 -22.92
N LEU A 38 2.39 9.64 -22.19
CA LEU A 38 3.15 9.49 -20.94
C LEU A 38 2.33 8.79 -19.85
N LEU A 39 1.06 9.15 -19.69
CA LEU A 39 0.19 8.53 -18.70
C LEU A 39 -0.04 7.05 -19.00
N ALA A 40 -0.16 6.68 -20.28
CA ALA A 40 -0.35 5.30 -20.74
C ALA A 40 0.82 4.37 -20.38
N VAL A 41 2.05 4.90 -20.28
CA VAL A 41 3.23 4.08 -19.95
C VAL A 41 3.47 3.89 -18.45
N ILE A 42 2.86 4.71 -17.58
CA ILE A 42 3.02 4.62 -16.11
C ILE A 42 2.72 3.22 -15.57
N PRO A 43 1.60 2.54 -15.94
CA PRO A 43 1.35 1.17 -15.49
C PRO A 43 2.43 0.18 -15.92
N THR A 44 3.01 0.37 -17.12
CA THR A 44 4.10 -0.47 -17.62
C THR A 44 5.37 -0.26 -16.81
N VAL A 45 5.72 0.99 -16.50
CA VAL A 45 6.86 1.34 -15.63
C VAL A 45 6.69 0.72 -14.26
N LYS A 46 5.53 0.94 -13.59
CA LYS A 46 5.20 0.34 -12.30
C LYS A 46 5.38 -1.19 -12.38
N LYS A 47 4.76 -1.86 -13.36
CA LYS A 47 4.86 -3.31 -13.53
C LYS A 47 6.30 -3.83 -13.63
N ILE A 48 7.18 -3.16 -14.39
CA ILE A 48 8.57 -3.59 -14.57
C ILE A 48 9.39 -3.39 -13.29
N VAL A 49 9.30 -2.21 -12.66
CA VAL A 49 10.05 -1.89 -11.44
C VAL A 49 9.69 -2.86 -10.33
N TRP A 50 8.39 -3.05 -10.10
CA TRP A 50 7.89 -3.89 -9.04
C TRP A 50 8.28 -5.34 -9.24
N ARG A 51 8.13 -5.90 -10.44
CA ARG A 51 8.56 -7.28 -10.73
C ARG A 51 10.04 -7.53 -10.47
N LYS A 52 10.89 -6.52 -10.67
CA LYS A 52 12.34 -6.66 -10.54
C LYS A 52 12.87 -6.36 -9.14
N LEU A 53 12.20 -5.49 -8.39
CA LEU A 53 12.62 -5.13 -7.03
C LEU A 53 11.91 -5.95 -5.95
N TYR A 54 10.79 -6.62 -6.25
CA TYR A 54 10.07 -7.47 -5.31
C TYR A 54 10.96 -8.54 -4.65
N SER A 55 11.91 -9.12 -5.40
CA SER A 55 12.80 -10.18 -4.91
C SER A 55 14.03 -9.67 -4.15
N VAL A 56 14.30 -8.36 -4.13
CA VAL A 56 15.56 -7.81 -3.61
C VAL A 56 15.31 -6.73 -2.57
N GLN A 57 14.58 -5.65 -2.91
CA GLN A 57 14.40 -4.44 -2.10
C GLN A 57 13.08 -3.74 -2.45
N HIS A 58 11.96 -4.25 -1.92
CA HIS A 58 10.62 -3.74 -2.23
C HIS A 58 10.37 -2.31 -1.74
N THR A 59 11.05 -1.87 -0.67
CA THR A 59 10.90 -0.51 -0.10
C THR A 59 11.24 0.60 -1.09
N ASP A 60 12.12 0.32 -2.03
CA ASP A 60 12.68 1.33 -2.94
C ASP A 60 11.91 1.40 -4.27
N ALA A 61 10.94 0.51 -4.48
CA ALA A 61 10.15 0.44 -5.71
C ALA A 61 9.39 1.74 -6.04
N PRO A 62 8.74 2.43 -5.07
CA PRO A 62 8.11 3.73 -5.33
C PRO A 62 9.12 4.79 -5.81
N ASP A 63 10.30 4.85 -5.19
CA ASP A 63 11.35 5.82 -5.52
C ASP A 63 11.92 5.58 -6.92
N VAL A 64 12.13 4.31 -7.28
CA VAL A 64 12.61 3.93 -8.62
C VAL A 64 11.54 4.22 -9.68
N VAL A 65 10.26 3.98 -9.40
CA VAL A 65 9.15 4.37 -10.30
C VAL A 65 9.15 5.89 -10.50
N GLN A 66 9.21 6.67 -9.41
CA GLN A 66 9.21 8.14 -9.50
C GLN A 66 10.41 8.63 -10.32
N LYS A 67 11.60 8.08 -10.09
CA LYS A 67 12.81 8.43 -10.82
C LYS A 67 12.68 8.15 -12.32
N VAL A 68 12.09 7.03 -12.71
CA VAL A 68 11.86 6.70 -14.13
C VAL A 68 10.86 7.65 -14.77
N ILE A 69 9.75 7.96 -14.08
CA ILE A 69 8.74 8.91 -14.58
C ILE A 69 9.37 10.30 -14.81
N LEU A 70 10.16 10.78 -13.85
CA LEU A 70 10.88 12.05 -13.99
C LEU A 70 11.88 12.00 -15.16
N GLN A 71 12.60 10.90 -15.36
CA GLN A 71 13.51 10.76 -16.51
C GLN A 71 12.78 10.81 -17.85
N LEU A 72 11.60 10.17 -17.96
CA LEU A 72 10.78 10.22 -19.16
C LEU A 72 10.23 11.63 -19.42
N LEU A 73 9.78 12.32 -18.37
CA LEU A 73 9.35 13.72 -18.43
C LEU A 73 10.48 14.65 -18.90
N THR A 74 11.64 14.60 -18.24
CA THR A 74 12.79 15.42 -18.60
C THR A 74 13.29 15.11 -20.01
N TRP A 75 13.30 13.84 -20.43
CA TRP A 75 13.68 13.50 -21.80
C TRP A 75 12.72 14.11 -22.82
N ARG A 76 11.42 14.03 -22.56
CA ARG A 76 10.37 14.62 -23.40
C ARG A 76 10.53 16.12 -23.54
N GLU A 77 10.70 16.84 -22.43
CA GLU A 77 10.91 18.30 -22.42
C GLU A 77 12.15 18.70 -23.24
N ASN A 78 13.19 17.87 -23.20
CA ASN A 78 14.43 18.09 -23.94
C ASN A 78 14.36 17.66 -25.41
N GLN A 79 13.37 16.85 -25.82
CA GLN A 79 13.25 16.28 -27.17
C GLN A 79 11.80 16.32 -27.69
N PRO A 80 11.13 17.50 -27.70
CA PRO A 80 9.70 17.59 -28.02
C PRO A 80 9.38 17.02 -29.40
N GLY A 81 10.15 17.38 -30.42
CA GLY A 81 9.93 16.93 -31.80
C GLY A 81 10.07 15.41 -32.00
N LYS A 82 10.87 14.71 -31.17
CA LYS A 82 10.96 13.25 -31.23
C LYS A 82 9.80 12.60 -30.48
N SER A 83 9.45 13.15 -29.31
CA SER A 83 8.34 12.62 -28.50
C SER A 83 6.99 12.72 -29.22
N GLU A 84 6.78 13.77 -30.02
CA GLU A 84 5.54 13.98 -30.79
C GLU A 84 5.43 13.08 -32.02
N GLN A 85 6.57 12.62 -32.54
CA GLN A 85 6.63 11.74 -33.72
C GLN A 85 6.56 10.26 -33.35
N MET A 86 6.78 9.92 -32.07
CA MET A 86 6.73 8.54 -31.61
C MET A 86 5.29 8.06 -31.53
N THR A 87 5.05 6.89 -32.11
CA THR A 87 3.82 6.14 -31.90
C THR A 87 3.72 5.64 -30.46
N GLU A 88 2.50 5.31 -30.02
CA GLU A 88 2.26 4.75 -28.68
C GLU A 88 3.13 3.51 -28.38
N ASN A 89 3.30 2.62 -29.37
CA ASN A 89 4.12 1.42 -29.25
C ASN A 89 5.61 1.75 -29.08
N GLU A 90 6.12 2.72 -29.83
CA GLU A 90 7.51 3.19 -29.70
C GLU A 90 7.73 3.85 -28.34
N TRP A 91 6.75 4.60 -27.87
CA TRP A 91 6.78 5.24 -26.56
C TRP A 91 6.80 4.20 -25.43
N GLN A 92 5.98 3.17 -25.54
CA GLN A 92 5.96 2.06 -24.59
C GLN A 92 7.27 1.27 -24.59
N ALA A 93 7.86 1.01 -25.76
CA ALA A 93 9.17 0.36 -25.88
C ALA A 93 10.29 1.20 -25.25
N PHE A 94 10.28 2.51 -25.50
CA PHE A 94 11.24 3.45 -24.91
C PHE A 94 11.10 3.54 -23.39
N ALA A 95 9.87 3.66 -22.88
CA ALA A 95 9.59 3.67 -21.44
C ALA A 95 10.04 2.37 -20.78
N SER A 96 9.75 1.22 -21.40
CA SER A 96 10.18 -0.08 -20.90
C SER A 96 11.71 -0.18 -20.81
N LYS A 97 12.42 0.20 -21.88
CA LYS A 97 13.89 0.18 -21.92
C LYS A 97 14.51 1.10 -20.86
N THR A 98 13.99 2.32 -20.73
CA THR A 98 14.41 3.29 -19.71
C THR A 98 14.20 2.72 -18.31
N THR A 99 13.05 2.07 -18.08
CA THR A 99 12.73 1.43 -16.80
C THR A 99 13.72 0.32 -16.46
N TYR A 100 14.00 -0.59 -17.40
CA TYR A 100 14.99 -1.65 -17.18
C TYR A 100 16.39 -1.10 -16.85
N HIS A 101 16.82 -0.04 -17.55
CA HIS A 101 18.11 0.59 -17.25
C HIS A 101 18.14 1.23 -15.86
N ALA A 102 17.07 1.92 -15.45
CA ALA A 102 16.99 2.53 -14.13
C ALA A 102 17.01 1.49 -13.02
N VAL A 103 16.24 0.40 -13.17
CA VAL A 103 16.22 -0.73 -12.24
C VAL A 103 17.59 -1.40 -12.15
N ASN A 104 18.21 -1.73 -13.29
CA ASN A 104 19.53 -2.37 -13.29
C ASN A 104 20.61 -1.47 -12.67
N ARG A 105 20.55 -0.17 -12.92
CA ARG A 105 21.44 0.81 -12.30
C ARG A 105 21.23 0.89 -10.79
N HIS A 106 19.97 0.89 -10.35
CA HIS A 106 19.63 0.91 -8.92
C HIS A 106 20.15 -0.36 -8.21
N LEU A 107 19.88 -1.55 -8.78
CA LEU A 107 20.41 -2.81 -8.27
C LEU A 107 21.94 -2.88 -8.25
N SER A 108 22.59 -2.33 -9.28
CA SER A 108 24.07 -2.30 -9.34
C SER A 108 24.67 -1.36 -8.30
N ASN A 109 24.01 -0.24 -8.00
CA ASN A 109 24.45 0.73 -7.01
C ASN A 109 24.23 0.23 -5.57
N ASN A 110 23.21 -0.60 -5.35
CA ASN A 110 22.87 -1.15 -4.03
C ASN A 110 23.56 -2.49 -3.70
N LYS A 111 24.59 -2.90 -4.48
CA LYS A 111 25.35 -4.15 -4.28
C LYS A 111 26.04 -4.32 -2.92
N TYR A 112 26.08 -3.30 -2.07
CA TYR A 112 26.72 -3.34 -0.75
C TYR A 112 25.77 -3.63 0.42
N LEU A 113 24.49 -3.95 0.17
CA LEU A 113 23.49 -4.21 1.22
C LEU A 113 22.84 -5.59 1.15
N ILE A 114 23.37 -6.54 0.37
CA ILE A 114 22.77 -7.85 0.17
C ILE A 114 23.61 -8.91 0.89
N GLU A 115 23.15 -9.34 2.06
CA GLU A 115 23.55 -10.64 2.64
C GLU A 115 23.04 -11.78 1.74
N PRO A 116 23.79 -12.87 1.52
CA PRO A 116 23.48 -13.88 0.50
C PRO A 116 22.18 -14.66 0.78
N LEU A 117 21.30 -14.65 -0.21
CA LEU A 117 19.99 -15.29 -0.24
C LEU A 117 20.11 -16.77 -0.63
N GLU A 118 20.63 -17.64 0.24
CA GLU A 118 20.67 -19.10 0.01
C GLU A 118 19.76 -19.92 0.92
N ALA A 119 18.92 -19.31 1.77
CA ALA A 119 18.20 -20.06 2.81
C ALA A 119 16.71 -19.70 3.03
N VAL A 120 15.99 -19.13 2.04
CA VAL A 120 14.54 -18.93 2.21
C VAL A 120 13.76 -19.58 1.08
N ALA A 121 12.98 -20.57 1.49
CA ALA A 121 12.13 -21.43 0.70
C ALA A 121 11.23 -20.66 -0.29
N GLU A 122 10.95 -21.31 -1.41
CA GLU A 122 9.92 -20.94 -2.38
C GLU A 122 8.58 -20.67 -1.67
N ILE A 123 8.28 -19.40 -1.41
CA ILE A 123 6.91 -19.00 -1.11
C ILE A 123 6.23 -18.82 -2.46
N SER A 124 5.29 -19.71 -2.74
CA SER A 124 4.42 -19.69 -3.93
C SER A 124 3.86 -18.28 -4.13
N GLY A 125 3.94 -17.79 -5.38
CA GLY A 125 3.44 -16.49 -5.77
C GLY A 125 1.98 -16.29 -5.36
N GLU A 126 1.76 -15.46 -4.34
CA GLU A 126 0.43 -14.97 -4.04
C GLU A 126 0.00 -13.99 -5.13
N ASN A 127 -1.18 -14.26 -5.68
CA ASN A 127 -1.85 -13.52 -6.73
C ASN A 127 -1.96 -12.02 -6.38
N HIS A 128 -1.00 -11.21 -6.83
CA HIS A 128 -1.24 -9.78 -6.97
C HIS A 128 -2.24 -9.58 -8.12
N ILE A 129 -3.51 -9.40 -7.74
CA ILE A 129 -4.59 -8.99 -8.63
C ILE A 129 -4.19 -7.61 -9.18
N PHE A 130 -3.84 -7.61 -10.47
CA PHE A 130 -3.45 -6.42 -11.22
C PHE A 130 -4.65 -5.47 -11.29
N GLY A 131 -4.66 -4.38 -10.53
CA GLY A 131 -5.79 -3.44 -10.52
C GLY A 131 -5.89 -2.55 -9.29
N ASN A 132 -5.46 -3.01 -8.11
CA ASN A 132 -5.55 -2.17 -6.91
C ASN A 132 -4.34 -1.24 -6.81
N THR A 133 -4.57 0.07 -6.99
CA THR A 133 -3.51 1.06 -6.72
C THR A 133 -3.13 1.00 -5.22
N GLU A 134 -1.87 1.24 -4.87
CA GLU A 134 -1.45 1.30 -3.45
C GLU A 134 -2.33 2.26 -2.63
N THR A 135 -2.86 3.29 -3.29
CA THR A 135 -3.86 4.21 -2.75
C THR A 135 -5.20 3.57 -2.43
N GLU A 136 -5.69 2.65 -3.25
CA GLU A 136 -6.92 1.90 -2.95
C GLU A 136 -6.69 0.95 -1.77
N VAL A 137 -5.54 0.27 -1.72
CA VAL A 137 -5.17 -0.57 -0.57
C VAL A 137 -5.05 0.26 0.71
N ALA A 138 -4.39 1.42 0.66
CA ALA A 138 -4.28 2.33 1.79
C ALA A 138 -5.64 2.92 2.21
N SER A 139 -6.51 3.22 1.24
CA SER A 139 -7.86 3.72 1.50
C SER A 139 -8.74 2.65 2.14
N LEU A 140 -8.68 1.42 1.63
CA LEU A 140 -9.37 0.26 2.19
C LEU A 140 -8.88 -0.02 3.61
N LEU A 141 -7.56 0.00 3.84
CA LEU A 141 -6.99 -0.19 5.17
C LEU A 141 -7.36 0.93 6.13
N ARG A 142 -7.52 2.16 5.65
CA ARG A 142 -8.03 3.27 6.46
C ARG A 142 -9.49 3.04 6.87
N VAL A 143 -10.35 2.63 5.95
CA VAL A 143 -11.76 2.27 6.26
C VAL A 143 -11.80 1.09 7.23
N PHE A 144 -10.99 0.06 6.96
CA PHE A 144 -10.87 -1.12 7.80
C PHE A 144 -10.42 -0.77 9.23
N TRP A 145 -9.45 0.14 9.37
CA TRP A 145 -8.99 0.63 10.66
C TRP A 145 -10.09 1.40 11.41
N GLN A 146 -10.84 2.28 10.74
CA GLN A 146 -11.97 2.98 11.37
C GLN A 146 -13.02 1.99 11.89
N GLU A 147 -13.33 0.96 11.12
CA GLU A 147 -14.29 -0.06 11.55
C GLU A 147 -13.77 -0.89 12.73
N ILE A 148 -12.45 -1.13 12.81
CA ILE A 148 -11.84 -1.70 14.00
C ILE A 148 -11.99 -0.77 15.20
N CYS A 149 -11.81 0.55 15.04
CA CYS A 149 -11.99 1.52 16.13
C CYS A 149 -13.43 1.50 16.68
N GLU A 150 -14.42 1.32 15.81
CA GLU A 150 -15.86 1.23 16.14
C GLU A 150 -16.29 -0.13 16.74
N LEU A 151 -15.39 -1.11 16.81
CA LEU A 151 -15.65 -2.35 17.54
C LEU A 151 -15.61 -2.08 19.06
N SER A 152 -16.38 -2.87 19.80
CA SER A 152 -16.25 -2.86 21.27
C SER A 152 -14.83 -3.26 21.69
N LEU A 153 -14.35 -2.75 22.84
CA LEU A 153 -13.02 -3.06 23.37
C LEU A 153 -12.72 -4.57 23.37
N ARG A 154 -13.71 -5.38 23.75
CA ARG A 154 -13.61 -6.83 23.76
C ARG A 154 -13.37 -7.41 22.37
N GLN A 155 -14.11 -6.94 21.37
CA GLN A 155 -13.95 -7.35 19.98
C GLN A 155 -12.59 -6.90 19.43
N ARG A 156 -12.16 -5.67 19.72
CA ARG A 156 -10.83 -5.16 19.35
C ARG A 156 -9.72 -6.05 19.90
N ARG A 157 -9.73 -6.33 21.20
CA ARG A 157 -8.75 -7.22 21.85
C ARG A 157 -8.80 -8.63 21.28
N ALA A 158 -9.99 -9.20 21.10
CA ALA A 158 -10.16 -10.56 20.56
C ALA A 158 -9.68 -10.68 19.10
N LEU A 159 -9.79 -9.61 18.31
CA LEU A 159 -9.38 -9.56 16.92
C LEU A 159 -7.87 -9.32 16.78
N LEU A 160 -7.38 -8.22 17.37
CA LEU A 160 -6.00 -7.74 17.19
C LEU A 160 -4.99 -8.61 17.92
N LEU A 161 -5.25 -8.96 19.19
CA LEU A 161 -4.30 -9.74 19.99
C LEU A 161 -4.22 -11.21 19.55
N ASN A 162 -5.11 -11.65 18.67
CA ASN A 162 -5.08 -13.00 18.11
C ASN A 162 -4.45 -13.07 16.71
N SER A 163 -4.06 -11.94 16.12
CA SER A 163 -3.49 -11.90 14.77
C SER A 163 -2.31 -10.96 14.71
N GLU A 164 -1.10 -11.54 14.76
CA GLU A 164 0.15 -10.82 14.56
C GLU A 164 0.16 -10.13 13.18
N LEU A 165 -0.22 -10.87 12.13
CA LEU A 165 -0.27 -10.37 10.75
C LEU A 165 -1.12 -9.11 10.62
N LEU A 166 -2.28 -9.07 11.29
CA LEU A 166 -3.16 -7.89 11.25
C LEU A 166 -2.48 -6.67 11.89
N ILE A 167 -1.77 -6.86 13.01
CA ILE A 167 -1.04 -5.76 13.65
C ILE A 167 0.13 -5.29 12.78
N VAL A 168 0.87 -6.22 12.15
CA VAL A 168 1.95 -5.88 11.22
C VAL A 168 1.43 -5.05 10.05
N ILE A 169 0.33 -5.46 9.42
CA ILE A 169 -0.30 -4.72 8.31
C ILE A 169 -0.72 -3.32 8.76
N LEU A 170 -1.37 -3.18 9.92
CA LEU A 170 -1.76 -1.88 10.44
C LEU A 170 -0.55 -0.97 10.70
N LYS A 171 0.54 -1.51 11.25
CA LYS A 171 1.78 -0.77 11.50
C LYS A 171 2.47 -0.32 10.22
N GLN A 172 2.57 -1.20 9.22
CA GLN A 172 3.11 -0.88 7.89
C GLN A 172 2.32 0.26 7.21
N ASN A 173 1.05 0.44 7.59
CA ASN A 173 0.16 1.47 7.06
C ASN A 173 0.01 2.68 8.00
N GLY A 174 0.96 2.89 8.92
CA GLY A 174 1.06 4.11 9.73
C GLY A 174 0.23 4.12 11.00
N VAL A 175 -0.33 2.97 11.42
CA VAL A 175 -0.92 2.84 12.76
C VAL A 175 0.21 2.63 13.78
N GLY A 176 0.56 3.70 14.49
CA GLY A 176 1.61 3.66 15.52
C GLY A 176 1.21 2.87 16.77
N ASN A 177 2.22 2.43 17.53
CA ASN A 177 2.03 1.71 18.80
C ASN A 177 1.14 2.48 19.78
N GLN A 178 1.28 3.81 19.86
CA GLN A 178 0.46 4.65 20.73
C GLN A 178 -1.04 4.49 20.42
N LYS A 179 -1.44 4.56 19.15
CA LYS A 179 -2.85 4.37 18.75
C LYS A 179 -3.35 2.97 19.07
N LEU A 180 -2.52 1.95 18.88
CA LEU A 180 -2.86 0.56 19.25
C LEU A 180 -3.06 0.42 20.76
N CYS A 181 -2.20 1.05 21.57
CA CYS A 181 -2.32 1.07 23.03
C CYS A 181 -3.62 1.75 23.46
N GLU A 182 -3.94 2.92 22.88
CA GLU A 182 -5.17 3.67 23.14
C GLU A 182 -6.43 2.83 22.86
N ILE A 183 -6.56 2.26 21.66
CA ILE A 183 -7.77 1.49 21.31
C ILE A 183 -7.87 0.15 22.07
N LEU A 184 -6.75 -0.43 22.49
CA LEU A 184 -6.72 -1.65 23.27
C LEU A 184 -6.82 -1.37 24.77
N GLU A 185 -6.82 -0.11 25.19
CA GLU A 185 -6.72 0.33 26.59
C GLU A 185 -5.60 -0.41 27.33
N LEU A 186 -4.41 -0.41 26.71
CA LEU A 186 -3.16 -0.95 27.24
C LEU A 186 -2.18 0.19 27.45
N ASN A 187 -1.28 0.04 28.42
CA ASN A 187 -0.11 0.92 28.51
C ASN A 187 0.94 0.42 27.49
N GLU A 188 1.94 1.26 27.19
CA GLU A 188 2.98 0.91 26.20
C GLU A 188 3.86 -0.26 26.63
N GLY A 189 4.11 -0.43 27.93
CA GLY A 189 4.93 -1.53 28.48
C GLY A 189 4.26 -2.89 28.30
N ASP A 190 3.03 -3.03 28.78
CA ASP A 190 2.17 -4.20 28.62
C ASP A 190 1.98 -4.52 27.14
N PHE A 191 1.75 -3.51 26.29
CA PHE A 191 1.60 -3.74 24.86
C PHE A 191 2.89 -4.29 24.25
N SER A 192 4.06 -3.76 24.63
CA SER A 192 5.35 -4.24 24.14
C SER A 192 5.62 -5.69 24.57
N GLU A 193 5.31 -6.05 25.82
CA GLU A 193 5.44 -7.43 26.30
C GLU A 193 4.48 -8.38 25.58
N ILE A 194 3.23 -7.96 25.39
CA ILE A 194 2.22 -8.73 24.66
C ILE A 194 2.62 -8.89 23.19
N PHE A 195 3.17 -7.85 22.56
CA PHE A 195 3.50 -7.83 21.14
C PHE A 195 4.49 -8.93 20.76
N VAL A 196 5.50 -9.18 21.60
CA VAL A 196 6.51 -10.25 21.40
C VAL A 196 5.89 -11.65 21.48
N ARG A 197 4.72 -11.78 22.11
CA ARG A 197 4.04 -13.06 22.37
C ARG A 197 2.85 -13.31 21.45
N LEU A 198 2.60 -12.42 20.50
CA LEU A 198 1.52 -12.60 19.53
C LEU A 198 1.78 -13.83 18.64
N PRO A 199 0.71 -14.48 18.15
CA PRO A 199 -0.69 -14.29 18.52
C PRO A 199 -1.03 -14.91 19.90
N LEU A 200 -1.84 -14.20 20.70
CA LEU A 200 -2.27 -14.70 21.99
C LEU A 200 -3.40 -15.75 21.84
N PRO A 201 -3.40 -16.81 22.66
CA PRO A 201 -4.51 -17.74 22.75
C PRO A 201 -5.72 -17.11 23.46
N ASP A 202 -6.92 -17.58 23.14
CA ASP A 202 -8.18 -17.00 23.65
C ASP A 202 -8.26 -16.95 25.18
N ALA A 203 -7.63 -17.91 25.87
CA ALA A 203 -7.57 -17.94 27.33
C ALA A 203 -6.74 -16.78 27.91
N GLN A 204 -5.63 -16.42 27.27
CA GLN A 204 -4.80 -15.28 27.70
C GLN A 204 -5.50 -13.95 27.41
N ILE A 205 -6.17 -13.82 26.26
CA ILE A 205 -6.99 -12.65 25.94
C ILE A 205 -8.16 -12.50 26.93
N ALA A 206 -8.80 -13.61 27.30
CA ALA A 206 -9.86 -13.64 28.31
C ALA A 206 -9.35 -13.15 29.66
N LEU A 207 -8.15 -13.59 30.07
CA LEU A 207 -7.51 -13.20 31.32
C LEU A 207 -7.18 -11.70 31.34
N LEU A 208 -6.56 -11.18 30.27
CA LEU A 208 -6.31 -9.74 30.09
C LEU A 208 -7.59 -8.90 30.14
N THR A 209 -8.68 -9.42 29.58
CA THR A 209 -9.99 -8.74 29.58
C THR A 209 -10.66 -8.78 30.96
N ALA A 210 -10.45 -9.85 31.74
CA ALA A 210 -11.04 -10.02 33.06
C ALA A 210 -10.37 -9.11 34.10
N ILE A 211 -9.03 -9.08 34.13
CA ILE A 211 -8.23 -8.23 35.03
C ILE A 211 -8.62 -6.77 34.86
N ARG A 212 -8.70 -6.29 33.61
CA ARG A 212 -9.01 -4.87 33.33
C ARG A 212 -10.49 -4.53 33.39
N GLY A 213 -11.37 -5.52 33.49
CA GLY A 213 -12.82 -5.34 33.46
C GLY A 213 -13.51 -5.49 34.81
N ASN A 214 -12.78 -5.67 35.92
CA ASN A 214 -13.32 -6.03 37.24
C ASN A 214 -14.26 -7.26 37.18
N LYS A 215 -13.91 -8.26 36.35
CA LYS A 215 -14.70 -9.50 36.18
C LYS A 215 -14.04 -10.71 36.85
N GLU A 216 -13.42 -10.50 38.01
CA GLU A 216 -12.68 -11.53 38.75
C GLU A 216 -13.55 -12.74 39.11
N ASN A 217 -14.86 -12.55 39.26
CA ASN A 217 -15.81 -13.61 39.62
C ASN A 217 -16.29 -14.47 38.42
N GLN A 218 -15.90 -14.15 37.18
CA GLN A 218 -16.30 -14.96 36.01
C GLN A 218 -15.29 -16.07 35.74
N SER A 219 -15.80 -17.29 35.54
CA SER A 219 -15.00 -18.44 35.11
C SER A 219 -14.23 -18.12 33.82
N ILE A 220 -12.92 -18.38 33.81
CA ILE A 220 -12.03 -18.19 32.64
C ILE A 220 -12.58 -18.96 31.42
N ALA A 221 -13.21 -20.12 31.62
CA ALA A 221 -13.80 -20.92 30.55
C ALA A 221 -14.98 -20.20 29.85
N SER A 222 -15.85 -19.51 30.60
CA SER A 222 -16.96 -18.75 30.01
C SER A 222 -16.46 -17.49 29.29
N LEU A 223 -15.47 -16.81 29.86
CA LEU A 223 -14.80 -15.67 29.23
C LEU A 223 -14.12 -16.06 27.92
N THR A 224 -13.43 -17.20 27.89
CA THR A 224 -12.76 -17.73 26.68
C THR A 224 -13.76 -17.99 25.56
N LYS A 225 -14.89 -18.66 25.85
CA LYS A 225 -15.98 -18.86 24.86
C LYS A 225 -16.50 -17.53 24.33
N SER A 226 -16.61 -16.54 25.20
CA SER A 226 -17.13 -15.23 24.81
C SER A 226 -16.08 -14.36 24.07
N ILE A 227 -14.77 -14.56 24.26
CA ILE A 227 -13.71 -14.03 23.38
C ILE A 227 -13.80 -14.65 21.98
N LYS A 228 -14.00 -15.96 21.87
CA LYS A 228 -14.22 -16.64 20.58
C LYS A 228 -15.40 -16.01 19.83
N LYS A 229 -16.52 -15.82 20.52
CA LYS A 229 -17.72 -15.17 19.97
C LYS A 229 -17.43 -13.73 19.54
N ALA A 230 -16.76 -12.94 20.38
CA ALA A 230 -16.41 -11.56 20.05
C ALA A 230 -15.53 -11.47 18.79
N ARG A 231 -14.53 -12.35 18.65
CA ARG A 231 -13.69 -12.42 17.44
C ARG A 231 -14.51 -12.81 16.20
N TYR A 232 -15.42 -13.78 16.34
CA TYR A 232 -16.31 -14.19 15.24
C TYR A 232 -17.20 -13.03 14.78
N GLU A 233 -17.83 -12.32 15.71
CA GLU A 233 -18.67 -11.16 15.41
C GLU A 233 -17.87 -10.00 14.78
N ALA A 234 -16.67 -9.72 15.30
CA ALA A 234 -15.77 -8.73 14.73
C ALA A 234 -15.42 -9.05 13.27
N ARG A 235 -15.02 -10.30 12.99
CA ARG A 235 -14.72 -10.75 11.62
C ARG A 235 -15.95 -10.72 10.73
N ALA A 236 -17.13 -11.10 11.23
CA ALA A 236 -18.37 -11.05 10.47
C ALA A 236 -18.74 -9.61 10.09
N ARG A 237 -18.58 -8.65 11.00
CA ARG A 237 -18.79 -7.22 10.72
C ARG A 237 -17.79 -6.72 9.68
N LEU A 238 -16.50 -6.99 9.87
CA LEU A 238 -15.47 -6.56 8.93
C LEU A 238 -15.61 -7.20 7.53
N LYS A 239 -16.11 -8.43 7.45
CA LYS A 239 -16.36 -9.11 6.17
C LYS A 239 -17.48 -8.44 5.36
N LYS A 240 -18.49 -7.85 6.01
CA LYS A 240 -19.56 -7.13 5.32
C LYS A 240 -19.02 -5.94 4.52
N LEU A 241 -18.01 -5.24 5.05
CA LEU A 241 -17.35 -4.11 4.38
C LEU A 241 -16.64 -4.48 3.09
N ILE A 242 -16.22 -5.74 2.94
CA ILE A 242 -15.54 -6.24 1.74
C ILE A 242 -16.56 -6.77 0.71
N SER A 243 -17.81 -6.97 1.13
CA SER A 243 -18.87 -7.56 0.31
C SER A 243 -19.88 -6.51 -0.21
N GLU A 244 -19.73 -5.25 0.20
CA GLU A 244 -20.47 -4.07 -0.27
C GLU A 244 -19.63 -3.31 -1.29
#